data_AF-A0A6P1HQH7-F1
#
_entry.id   AF-A0A6P1HQH7-F1
#
_cell.length_a   1.000
_cell.length_b   1.000
_cell.length_c   1.000
_cell.angle_alpha   90.00
_cell.angle_beta   90.00
_cell.angle_gamma   90.00
#
_symmetry.space_group_name_H-M   'P 1'
#
loop_
_entity.id
_entity.type
_entity.pdbx_description
1 polymer ?
#
loop_
_entity_poly.entity_id
_entity_poly.type
_entity_poly.pdbx_seq_one_letter_code
_entity_poly.pdbx_strand_id
1 'polypeptide(L)'
;MSFESVPDPDIKSIETDYPKSGNWVQIPSGTDEITFSVKAENTETVLFWLIPTGTQTWTERKLIGYDINEGDNDFTLTWKIDKDSLHDHLKVQALGENKIMSDIINLFMEQ
;
A
#
# COMPACT_ATOMS: atom_id res chain seq x y z
N MET A 1 -32.79 -10.86 17.21
CA MET A 1 -31.84 -9.91 16.60
C MET A 1 -30.76 -10.74 15.93
N SER A 2 -30.74 -10.76 14.61
CA SER A 2 -29.57 -11.23 13.84
C SER A 2 -28.51 -10.13 13.92
N PHE A 3 -27.33 -10.45 14.42
CA PHE A 3 -26.16 -9.60 14.21
C PHE A 3 -25.79 -9.77 12.74
N GLU A 4 -26.02 -8.74 11.93
CA GLU A 4 -25.41 -8.71 10.61
C GLU A 4 -23.89 -8.74 10.81
N SER A 5 -23.21 -9.69 10.17
CA SER A 5 -21.76 -9.75 10.22
C SER A 5 -21.20 -8.54 9.48
N VAL A 6 -20.38 -7.74 10.16
CA VAL A 6 -19.66 -6.65 9.52
C VAL A 6 -18.83 -7.24 8.37
N PRO A 7 -18.92 -6.69 7.15
CA PRO A 7 -18.21 -7.23 6.01
C PRO A 7 -16.70 -7.05 6.17
N ASP A 8 -15.94 -8.01 5.62
CA ASP A 8 -14.48 -7.99 5.68
C ASP A 8 -13.92 -6.91 4.75
N PRO A 9 -12.82 -6.23 5.14
CA PRO A 9 -12.12 -5.32 4.24
C PRO A 9 -11.61 -6.08 3.02
N ASP A 10 -11.71 -5.46 1.84
CA ASP A 10 -11.33 -6.08 0.58
C ASP A 10 -10.58 -5.09 -0.32
N ILE A 11 -9.31 -5.38 -0.61
CA ILE A 11 -8.46 -4.57 -1.48
C ILE A 11 -8.72 -5.01 -2.92
N LYS A 12 -9.35 -4.15 -3.73
CA LYS A 12 -9.69 -4.42 -5.13
C LYS A 12 -8.52 -4.19 -6.07
N SER A 13 -7.75 -3.13 -5.82
CA SER A 13 -6.61 -2.77 -6.66
C SER A 13 -5.62 -1.88 -5.90
N ILE A 14 -4.35 -2.00 -6.27
CA ILE A 14 -3.29 -1.06 -5.90
C ILE A 14 -2.70 -0.58 -7.22
N GLU A 15 -2.76 0.73 -7.48
CA GLU A 15 -2.23 1.36 -8.68
C GLU A 15 -1.17 2.40 -8.31
N THR A 16 -0.35 2.75 -9.30
CA THR A 16 0.70 3.77 -9.20
C THR A 16 0.70 4.65 -10.44
N ASP A 17 1.26 5.84 -10.33
CA ASP A 17 1.61 6.71 -11.46
C ASP A 17 2.71 6.13 -12.37
N TYR A 18 3.41 5.09 -11.91
CA TYR A 18 4.39 4.32 -12.67
C TYR A 18 3.87 2.96 -13.16
N PRO A 19 4.38 2.44 -14.29
CA PRO A 19 3.93 1.18 -14.85
C PRO A 19 4.30 -0.03 -13.97
N LYS A 20 3.42 -1.02 -13.99
CA LYS A 20 3.63 -2.34 -13.37
C LYS A 20 3.99 -3.41 -14.40
N SER A 21 4.97 -4.24 -14.06
CA SER A 21 5.27 -5.51 -14.74
C SER A 21 5.05 -6.65 -13.75
N GLY A 22 3.88 -7.30 -13.83
CA GLY A 22 3.43 -8.23 -12.80
C GLY A 22 3.28 -7.51 -11.46
N ASN A 23 4.00 -7.97 -10.43
CA ASN A 23 3.96 -7.35 -9.10
C ASN A 23 4.99 -6.22 -8.90
N TRP A 24 5.78 -5.87 -9.92
CA TRP A 24 6.85 -4.89 -9.83
C TRP A 24 6.45 -3.56 -10.42
N VAL A 25 6.48 -2.49 -9.62
CA VAL A 25 6.41 -1.11 -10.08
C VAL A 25 7.80 -0.69 -10.55
N GLN A 26 7.89 -0.16 -11.78
CA GLN A 26 9.14 0.30 -12.37
C GLN A 26 9.25 1.82 -12.22
N ILE A 27 10.00 2.27 -11.22
CA ILE A 27 10.18 3.69 -10.89
C ILE A 27 11.46 4.18 -11.58
N PRO A 28 11.40 5.25 -12.40
CA PRO A 28 12.59 5.83 -13.02
C PRO A 28 13.61 6.31 -11.97
N SER A 29 14.91 6.15 -12.26
CA SER A 29 15.99 6.71 -11.44
C SER A 29 15.83 8.24 -11.31
N GLY A 30 16.14 8.77 -10.12
CA GLY A 30 16.00 10.19 -9.79
C GLY A 30 14.56 10.66 -9.56
N THR A 31 13.60 9.73 -9.37
CA THR A 31 12.23 10.08 -8.99
C THR A 31 12.18 10.50 -7.52
N ASP A 32 11.62 11.68 -7.25
CA ASP A 32 11.50 12.23 -5.89
C ASP A 32 10.20 11.82 -5.17
N GLU A 33 9.16 11.44 -5.92
CA GLU A 33 7.86 11.08 -5.36
C GLU A 33 7.12 10.03 -6.21
N ILE A 34 6.28 9.25 -5.54
CA ILE A 34 5.39 8.26 -6.14
C ILE A 34 4.02 8.35 -5.48
N THR A 35 2.96 8.29 -6.28
CA THR A 35 1.60 8.23 -5.77
C THR A 35 1.03 6.81 -5.85
N PHE A 36 0.57 6.29 -4.72
CA PHE A 36 -0.17 5.05 -4.60
C PHE A 36 -1.66 5.34 -4.55
N SER A 37 -2.45 4.62 -5.34
CA SER A 37 -3.92 4.68 -5.30
C SER A 37 -4.48 3.30 -5.02
N VAL A 38 -5.26 3.16 -3.96
CA VAL A 38 -5.83 1.90 -3.50
C VAL A 38 -7.34 2.00 -3.55
N LYS A 39 -7.99 1.02 -4.17
CA LYS A 39 -9.44 0.84 -4.07
C LYS A 39 -9.71 -0.26 -3.06
N ALA A 40 -10.42 0.06 -1.98
CA ALA A 40 -10.72 -0.91 -0.94
C ALA A 40 -12.14 -0.75 -0.38
N GLU A 41 -12.91 -1.82 -0.36
CA GLU A 41 -14.26 -1.84 0.21
C GLU A 41 -14.23 -2.22 1.69
N ASN A 42 -15.27 -1.85 2.43
CA ASN A 42 -15.45 -2.17 3.86
C ASN A 42 -14.23 -1.80 4.71
N THR A 43 -13.57 -0.71 4.35
CA THR A 43 -12.30 -0.27 4.90
C THR A 43 -12.46 1.13 5.46
N GLU A 44 -12.03 1.32 6.71
CA GLU A 44 -12.02 2.62 7.39
C GLU A 44 -10.70 3.35 7.17
N THR A 45 -9.59 2.60 7.09
CA THR A 45 -8.25 3.17 6.96
C THR A 45 -7.37 2.25 6.15
N VAL A 46 -6.56 2.82 5.27
CA VAL A 46 -5.47 2.12 4.58
C VAL A 46 -4.14 2.59 5.14
N LEU A 47 -3.29 1.64 5.55
CA LEU A 47 -1.91 1.89 5.96
C LEU A 47 -0.94 1.45 4.86
N PHE A 48 0.06 2.29 4.58
CA PHE A 48 1.11 2.02 3.60
C PHE A 48 2.44 1.77 4.31
N TRP A 49 2.97 0.55 4.17
CA TRP A 49 4.21 0.13 4.81
C TRP A 49 5.27 -0.16 3.75
N LEU A 50 6.46 0.42 3.92
CA LEU A 50 7.65 0.03 3.19
C LEU A 50 8.37 -1.08 3.96
N ILE A 51 8.72 -2.18 3.30
CA ILE A 51 9.42 -3.31 3.89
C ILE A 51 10.69 -3.60 3.07
N PRO A 52 11.88 -3.63 3.66
CA PRO A 52 13.10 -4.04 2.95
C PRO A 52 12.97 -5.45 2.35
N THR A 53 13.55 -5.67 1.17
CA THR A 53 13.65 -7.04 0.62
C THR A 53 14.57 -7.88 1.50
N GLY A 54 14.19 -9.12 1.79
CA GLY A 54 14.99 -10.04 2.60
C GLY A 54 14.13 -11.07 3.35
N THR A 55 14.78 -11.91 4.14
CA THR A 55 14.06 -12.87 5.01
C THR A 55 13.77 -12.21 6.35
N GLN A 56 12.53 -12.33 6.87
CA GLN A 56 12.10 -11.81 8.18
C GLN A 56 12.18 -10.28 8.35
N THR A 57 12.21 -9.51 7.27
CA THR A 57 12.33 -8.03 7.30
C THR A 57 11.05 -7.29 7.71
N TRP A 58 9.95 -7.99 8.02
CA TRP A 58 8.71 -7.35 8.49
C TRP A 58 8.90 -6.53 9.78
N THR A 59 9.89 -6.89 10.61
CA THR A 59 10.27 -6.11 11.81
C THR A 59 10.92 -4.78 11.48
N GLU A 60 11.44 -4.63 10.26
CA GLU A 60 12.10 -3.42 9.75
C GLU A 60 11.16 -2.53 8.94
N ARG A 61 9.86 -2.87 8.90
CA ARG A 61 8.88 -2.09 8.14
C ARG A 61 8.80 -0.65 8.66
N LYS A 62 8.64 0.29 7.73
CA LYS A 62 8.41 1.72 8.01
C LYS A 62 7.01 2.09 7.53
N LEU A 63 6.21 2.68 8.40
CA LEU A 63 4.96 3.31 7.97
C LEU A 63 5.33 4.58 7.19
N ILE A 64 4.93 4.62 5.91
CA ILE A 64 5.21 5.77 5.04
C ILE A 64 4.00 6.70 4.90
N GLY A 65 2.81 6.23 5.26
CA GLY A 65 1.59 7.04 5.31
C GLY A 65 0.35 6.21 5.56
N TYR A 66 -0.79 6.89 5.62
CA TYR A 66 -2.11 6.30 5.73
C TYR A 66 -3.14 7.22 5.08
N ASP A 67 -4.31 6.66 4.79
CA ASP A 67 -5.47 7.41 4.35
C ASP A 67 -6.75 6.86 5.00
N ILE A 68 -7.73 7.73 5.24
CA ILE A 68 -8.97 7.42 5.97
C ILE A 68 -10.14 7.56 5.00
N ASN A 69 -11.07 6.60 5.04
CA ASN A 69 -12.21 6.61 4.13
C ASN A 69 -13.11 7.83 4.39
N GLU A 70 -13.27 8.68 3.37
CA GLU A 70 -14.20 9.82 3.39
C GLU A 70 -15.56 9.49 2.71
N GLY A 71 -15.78 8.22 2.36
CA GLY A 71 -17.02 7.68 1.81
C GLY A 71 -16.97 7.27 0.34
N ASP A 72 -15.80 7.29 -0.30
CA ASP A 72 -15.59 6.97 -1.72
C ASP A 72 -14.88 5.62 -1.96
N ASN A 73 -14.32 5.00 -0.91
CA ASN A 73 -13.51 3.77 -0.98
C ASN A 73 -12.24 3.89 -1.83
N ASP A 74 -11.81 5.13 -2.11
CA ASP A 74 -10.59 5.45 -2.83
C ASP A 74 -9.58 6.02 -1.81
N PHE A 75 -8.39 5.42 -1.75
CA PHE A 75 -7.34 5.78 -0.80
C PHE A 75 -6.07 6.16 -1.54
N THR A 76 -5.39 7.21 -1.10
CA THR A 76 -4.22 7.75 -1.79
C THR A 76 -3.08 8.10 -0.85
N LEU A 77 -1.85 7.89 -1.32
CA LEU A 77 -0.64 8.37 -0.67
C LEU A 77 0.38 8.81 -1.71
N THR A 78 0.74 10.09 -1.70
CA THR A 78 1.97 10.58 -2.36
C THR A 78 3.13 10.47 -1.39
N TRP A 79 4.03 9.52 -1.64
CA TRP A 79 5.23 9.29 -0.84
C TRP A 79 6.43 9.99 -1.46
N LYS A 80 7.09 10.85 -0.68
CA LYS A 80 8.40 11.42 -1.04
C LYS A 80 9.49 10.39 -0.79
N ILE A 81 10.14 9.95 -1.86
CA ILE A 81 11.16 8.91 -1.82
C ILE A 81 12.40 9.49 -1.14
N ASP A 82 12.78 8.93 0.00
CA ASP A 82 13.94 9.33 0.80
C ASP A 82 15.14 8.39 0.62
N LYS A 83 15.22 7.75 -0.56
CA LYS A 83 16.21 6.74 -0.91
C LYS A 83 16.71 6.91 -2.34
N ASP A 84 18.01 6.72 -2.56
CA ASP A 84 18.62 6.78 -3.90
C ASP A 84 18.28 5.55 -4.77
N SER A 85 17.80 4.45 -4.16
CA SER A 85 17.35 3.25 -4.86
C SER A 85 16.29 2.51 -4.06
N LEU A 86 15.46 1.73 -4.75
CA LEU A 86 14.39 0.93 -4.16
C LEU A 86 14.51 -0.52 -4.63
N HIS A 87 14.58 -1.40 -3.64
CA HIS A 87 14.33 -2.83 -3.77
C HIS A 87 13.55 -3.21 -2.52
N ASP A 88 12.35 -2.68 -2.40
CA ASP A 88 11.51 -2.81 -1.22
C ASP A 88 10.14 -3.34 -1.63
N HIS A 89 9.37 -3.81 -0.65
CA HIS A 89 7.97 -4.11 -0.81
C HIS A 89 7.12 -2.97 -0.25
N LEU A 90 6.07 -2.60 -0.97
CA LEU A 90 4.96 -1.85 -0.43
C LEU A 90 3.89 -2.83 0.04
N LYS A 91 3.65 -2.89 1.34
CA LYS A 91 2.51 -3.61 1.91
C LYS A 91 1.41 -2.63 2.27
N VAL A 92 0.25 -2.86 1.68
CA VAL A 92 -0.98 -2.13 1.94
C VAL A 92 -1.79 -2.93 2.97
N GLN A 93 -2.24 -2.28 4.04
CA GLN A 93 -3.15 -2.89 5.01
C GLN A 93 -4.47 -2.12 5.03
N ALA A 94 -5.55 -2.79 4.64
CA ALA A 94 -6.90 -2.27 4.76
C ALA A 94 -7.45 -2.68 6.13
N LEU A 95 -7.76 -1.69 6.97
CA LEU A 95 -8.34 -1.85 8.29
C LEU A 95 -9.86 -1.66 8.16
N GLY A 96 -10.63 -2.73 8.36
CA GLY A 96 -12.06 -2.65 8.61
C GLY A 96 -12.35 -2.71 10.11
N GLU A 97 -13.62 -2.65 10.49
CA GLU A 97 -14.05 -2.57 11.91
C GLU A 97 -13.42 -3.65 12.81
N ASN A 98 -13.34 -4.89 12.30
CA ASN A 98 -12.92 -6.05 13.10
C ASN A 98 -11.80 -6.90 12.46
N LYS A 99 -11.40 -6.57 11.23
CA LYS A 99 -10.44 -7.37 10.46
C LYS A 99 -9.48 -6.49 9.69
N ILE A 100 -8.36 -7.10 9.34
CA ILE A 100 -7.32 -6.48 8.53
C ILE A 100 -7.10 -7.37 7.32
N MET A 101 -7.22 -6.79 6.13
CA MET A 101 -6.77 -7.40 4.88
C MET A 101 -5.45 -6.77 4.47
N SER A 102 -4.61 -7.51 3.75
CA SER A 102 -3.36 -6.95 3.25
C SER A 102 -3.01 -7.49 1.89
N ASP A 103 -2.36 -6.64 1.11
CA ASP A 103 -1.80 -6.99 -0.18
C ASP A 103 -0.41 -6.33 -0.33
N ILE A 104 0.39 -6.81 -1.27
CA ILE A 104 1.80 -6.46 -1.38
C ILE A 104 2.23 -6.31 -2.84
N ILE A 105 2.91 -5.20 -3.13
CA ILE A 105 3.56 -4.96 -4.43
C ILE A 105 5.05 -4.67 -4.20
N ASN A 106 5.86 -4.86 -5.24
CA ASN A 106 7.30 -4.62 -5.19
C ASN A 106 7.62 -3.27 -5.83
N LEU A 107 8.52 -2.52 -5.22
CA LEU A 107 9.05 -1.25 -5.74
C LEU A 107 10.47 -1.45 -6.23
N PHE A 108 10.76 -0.99 -7.44
CA PHE A 108 12.08 -1.05 -8.04
C PHE A 108 12.47 0.32 -8.58
N MET A 109 13.63 0.83 -8.14
CA MET A 109 14.27 2.04 -8.64
C MET A 109 15.78 1.84 -8.61
N GLU A 110 16.45 2.03 -9.76
CA GLU A 110 17.91 2.00 -9.84
C GLU A 110 18.53 3.29 -9.29
N GLN A 111 19.79 3.20 -8.86
CA GLN A 111 20.62 4.35 -8.49
C GLN A 111 20.95 5.21 -9.71
#